data_AF-A0A066WZ52-F1
#
_entry.id   AF-A0A066WZ52-F1
#
_cell.length_a   1.000
_cell.length_b   1.000
_cell.length_c   1.000
_cell.angle_alpha   90.00
_cell.angle_beta   90.00
_cell.angle_gamma   90.00
#
_symmetry.space_group_name_H-M   'P 1'
#
loop_
_entity.id
_entity.type
_entity.pdbx_description
1 polymer ?
#
loop_
_entity_poly.entity_id
_entity_poly.type
_entity_poly.pdbx_seq_one_letter_code
_entity_poly.pdbx_strand_id
1 'polypeptide(L)'
;MPRTDEAEAFFHAVYAAVQEIPVGRVTTYGHIARLIGTPERPRQVGICLKHLPTDPSSRFNHETVPWQRVINAKGAISPRSQPSGARSQAAALEAEDVEVSQTAMGEFHVDFTTYGWFPEVLPSEESSGQ
;
A
#
# COMPACT_ATOMS: atom_id res chain seq x y z
N MET A 1 10.56 9.82 20.13
CA MET A 1 11.62 10.56 19.43
C MET A 1 11.01 11.07 18.13
N PRO A 2 11.12 12.37 17.81
CA PRO A 2 10.73 12.87 16.50
C PRO A 2 11.54 12.12 15.43
N ARG A 3 10.91 11.83 14.29
CA ARG A 3 11.62 11.29 13.13
C ARG A 3 12.61 12.36 12.65
N THR A 4 13.73 11.95 12.07
CA THR A 4 14.60 12.88 11.35
C THR A 4 13.84 13.45 10.14
N ASP A 5 14.19 14.65 9.68
CA ASP A 5 13.54 15.29 8.53
C ASP A 5 13.54 14.38 7.29
N GLU A 6 14.61 13.61 7.09
CA GLU A 6 14.71 12.61 6.02
C GLU A 6 13.67 11.48 6.18
N ALA A 7 13.48 10.99 7.41
CA ALA A 7 12.51 9.94 7.68
C ALA A 7 11.07 10.46 7.54
N GLU A 8 10.80 11.72 7.87
CA GLU A 8 9.50 12.34 7.63
C GLU A 8 9.22 12.51 6.13
N ALA A 9 10.20 13.00 5.37
CA ALA A 9 10.11 13.09 3.92
C ALA A 9 9.84 11.73 3.26
N PHE A 10 10.51 10.67 3.72
CA PHE A 10 10.26 9.30 3.24
C PHE A 10 8.83 8.83 3.54
N PHE A 11 8.33 9.07 4.75
CA PHE A 11 6.95 8.74 5.12
C PHE A 11 5.95 9.46 4.21
N HIS A 12 6.16 10.76 3.97
CA HIS A 12 5.30 11.55 3.09
C HIS A 12 5.33 11.05 1.65
N ALA A 13 6.50 10.72 1.11
CA ALA A 13 6.64 10.15 -0.23
C ALA A 13 5.89 8.82 -0.35
N VAL A 14 6.01 7.93 0.63
CA VAL A 14 5.26 6.66 0.66
C VAL A 14 3.75 6.91 0.68
N TYR A 15 3.28 7.80 1.56
CA TYR A 15 1.84 8.06 1.67
C TYR A 15 1.27 8.69 0.40
N ALA A 16 1.97 9.68 -0.17
CA ALA A 16 1.57 10.30 -1.43
C ALA A 16 1.49 9.28 -2.58
N ALA A 17 2.52 8.44 -2.76
CA ALA A 17 2.52 7.40 -3.79
C ALA A 17 1.37 6.39 -3.61
N VAL A 18 1.05 6.01 -2.36
CA VAL A 18 -0.06 5.08 -2.08
C VAL A 18 -1.42 5.70 -2.37
N GLN A 19 -1.59 7.02 -2.23
CA GLN A 19 -2.82 7.71 -2.61
C GLN A 19 -3.10 7.68 -4.13
N GLU A 20 -2.08 7.43 -4.95
CA GLU A 20 -2.22 7.35 -6.40
C GLU A 20 -2.71 5.99 -6.89
N ILE A 21 -2.78 4.97 -6.02
CA ILE A 21 -3.28 3.65 -6.39
C ILE A 21 -4.80 3.76 -6.65
N PRO A 22 -5.30 3.42 -7.85
CA PRO A 22 -6.73 3.49 -8.15
C PRO A 22 -7.57 2.57 -7.28
N VAL A 23 -8.85 2.92 -7.10
CA VAL A 23 -9.86 2.02 -6.50
C VAL A 23 -9.93 0.72 -7.32
N GLY A 24 -10.06 -0.43 -6.65
CA GLY A 24 -10.14 -1.73 -7.32
C GLY A 24 -8.80 -2.21 -7.88
N ARG A 25 -7.69 -1.60 -7.47
CA ARG A 25 -6.33 -2.00 -7.86
C ARG A 25 -5.44 -2.22 -6.65
N VAL A 26 -4.46 -3.11 -6.82
CA VAL A 26 -3.48 -3.44 -5.80
C VAL A 26 -2.07 -3.35 -6.35
N THR A 27 -1.12 -3.07 -5.46
CA THR A 27 0.30 -3.07 -5.78
C THR A 27 1.12 -3.69 -4.65
N THR A 28 2.44 -3.65 -4.77
CA THR A 28 3.35 -4.26 -3.79
C THR A 28 4.19 -3.24 -3.05
N TYR A 29 4.62 -3.58 -1.84
CA TYR A 29 5.57 -2.75 -1.09
C TYR A 29 6.85 -2.43 -1.87
N GLY A 30 7.36 -3.40 -2.64
CA GLY A 30 8.52 -3.20 -3.50
C GLY A 30 8.26 -2.28 -4.67
N HIS A 31 7.06 -2.33 -5.23
CA HIS A 31 6.69 -1.45 -6.33
C HIS A 31 6.55 0.01 -5.85
N ILE A 32 5.92 0.26 -4.71
CA ILE A 32 5.91 1.60 -4.10
C ILE A 32 7.34 2.10 -3.83
N ALA A 33 8.20 1.24 -3.26
CA ALA A 33 9.59 1.59 -3.00
C ALA A 33 10.34 1.98 -4.29
N ARG A 34 10.09 1.27 -5.40
CA ARG A 34 10.62 1.61 -6.73
C ARG A 34 10.09 2.96 -7.22
N LEU A 35 8.78 3.20 -7.15
CA LEU A 35 8.13 4.42 -7.65
C LEU A 35 8.66 5.68 -6.95
N ILE A 36 9.00 5.60 -5.66
CA ILE A 36 9.58 6.73 -4.91
C ILE A 36 11.13 6.78 -4.98
N GLY A 37 11.75 6.00 -5.88
CA GLY A 37 13.20 6.02 -6.11
C GLY A 37 14.06 5.31 -5.04
N THR A 38 13.49 4.43 -4.22
CA THR A 38 14.20 3.68 -3.18
C THR A 38 13.92 2.16 -3.24
N PRO A 39 14.20 1.50 -4.38
CA PRO A 39 13.83 0.10 -4.62
C PRO A 39 14.38 -0.90 -3.56
N GLU A 40 15.43 -0.53 -2.84
CA GLU A 40 16.03 -1.31 -1.77
C GLU A 40 15.27 -1.27 -0.43
N ARG A 41 14.19 -0.47 -0.32
CA ARG A 41 13.48 -0.19 0.95
C ARG A 41 12.02 -0.68 1.05
N PRO A 42 11.63 -1.87 0.54
CA PRO A 42 10.24 -2.35 0.61
C PRO A 42 9.73 -2.56 2.05
N ARG A 43 10.62 -2.98 2.96
CA ARG A 43 10.25 -3.19 4.36
C ARG A 43 9.89 -1.87 5.05
N GLN A 44 10.58 -0.80 4.71
CA GLN A 44 10.34 0.54 5.24
C GLN A 44 9.00 1.09 4.76
N VAL A 45 8.57 0.80 3.53
CA VAL A 45 7.19 1.10 3.07
C VAL A 45 6.15 0.45 4.00
N GLY A 46 6.32 -0.84 4.32
CA GLY A 46 5.45 -1.54 5.27
C GLY A 46 5.45 -0.91 6.67
N ILE A 47 6.61 -0.45 7.14
CA ILE A 47 6.74 0.30 8.40
C ILE A 47 5.96 1.62 8.33
N CYS A 48 6.04 2.36 7.23
CA CYS A 48 5.30 3.61 7.05
C CYS A 48 3.79 3.36 7.16
N LEU A 49 3.27 2.37 6.44
CA LEU A 49 1.84 2.03 6.46
C LEU A 49 1.37 1.50 7.83
N LYS A 50 2.24 0.81 8.57
CA LYS A 50 1.96 0.39 9.95
C LYS A 50 1.83 1.57 10.91
N HIS A 51 2.52 2.67 10.64
CA HIS A 51 2.54 3.86 11.51
C HIS A 51 1.78 5.03 10.89
N LEU A 52 0.75 4.76 10.07
CA LEU A 52 -0.18 5.78 9.64
C LEU A 52 -0.74 6.53 10.86
N PRO A 53 -0.82 7.86 10.81
CA PRO A 53 -1.44 8.62 11.88
C PRO A 53 -2.88 8.19 12.12
N THR A 54 -3.25 8.06 13.40
CA THR A 54 -4.62 7.75 13.83
C THR A 54 -5.48 8.99 14.01
N ASP A 55 -4.86 10.18 14.01
CA ASP A 55 -5.56 11.46 14.09
C ASP A 55 -6.29 11.73 12.75
N PRO A 56 -7.63 11.80 12.75
CA PRO A 56 -8.40 12.07 11.53
C PRO A 56 -8.11 13.45 10.93
N SER A 57 -7.60 14.40 11.71
CA SER A 57 -7.24 15.74 11.23
C SER A 57 -5.89 15.79 10.51
N SER A 58 -5.07 14.74 10.63
CA SER A 58 -3.82 14.60 9.89
C SER A 58 -4.08 14.48 8.40
N ARG A 59 -3.28 15.17 7.56
CA ARG A 59 -3.32 15.05 6.10
C ARG A 59 -3.25 13.59 5.63
N PHE A 60 -2.37 12.81 6.25
CA PHE A 60 -2.25 11.38 6.01
C PHE A 60 -2.80 10.63 7.21
N ASN A 61 -3.80 9.80 6.97
CA ASN A 61 -4.42 8.95 7.98
C ASN A 61 -5.01 7.70 7.32
N HIS A 62 -5.67 6.85 8.11
CA HIS A 62 -6.25 5.59 7.64
C HIS A 62 -7.42 5.72 6.64
N GLU A 63 -8.05 6.90 6.56
CA GLU A 63 -9.14 7.20 5.62
C GLU A 63 -8.60 7.78 4.31
N THR A 64 -7.55 8.61 4.39
CA THR A 64 -7.00 9.29 3.21
C THR A 64 -5.94 8.48 2.47
N VAL A 65 -5.26 7.54 3.13
CA VAL A 65 -4.23 6.69 2.52
C VAL A 65 -4.76 5.26 2.37
N PRO A 66 -4.97 4.75 1.13
CA PRO A 66 -5.58 3.43 0.88
C PRO A 66 -4.58 2.29 1.11
N TRP A 67 -4.12 2.14 2.35
CA TRP A 67 -3.10 1.18 2.76
C TRP A 67 -3.48 -0.28 2.45
N GLN A 68 -4.78 -0.58 2.38
CA GLN A 68 -5.30 -1.91 2.05
C GLN A 68 -4.87 -2.38 0.65
N ARG A 69 -4.62 -1.44 -0.28
CA ARG A 69 -4.22 -1.71 -1.67
C ARG A 69 -2.77 -2.16 -1.82
N VAL A 70 -1.96 -2.14 -0.74
CA VAL A 70 -0.56 -2.56 -0.76
C VAL A 70 -0.40 -3.94 -0.11
N ILE A 71 -0.03 -4.92 -0.92
CA ILE A 71 0.13 -6.33 -0.51
C ILE A 71 1.54 -6.85 -0.79
N ASN A 72 1.81 -8.11 -0.44
CA ASN A 72 3.14 -8.68 -0.63
C ASN A 72 3.42 -9.01 -2.11
N ALA A 73 4.70 -9.22 -2.45
CA ALA A 73 5.13 -9.47 -3.83
C ALA A 73 4.60 -10.79 -4.44
N LYS A 74 4.02 -11.69 -3.62
CA LYS A 74 3.42 -12.94 -4.08
C LYS A 74 1.93 -12.80 -4.40
N GLY A 75 1.35 -11.62 -4.23
CA GLY A 75 -0.10 -11.41 -4.36
C GLY A 75 -0.89 -11.76 -3.10
N ALA A 76 -0.21 -12.04 -1.99
CA ALA A 76 -0.87 -12.39 -0.74
C ALA A 76 -0.95 -11.22 0.25
N ILE A 77 -2.02 -11.21 1.05
CA ILE A 77 -2.20 -10.25 2.14
C ILE A 77 -1.26 -10.63 3.29
N SER A 78 -0.34 -9.74 3.63
CA SER A 78 0.66 -9.98 4.68
C SER A 78 0.00 -10.31 6.03
N PRO A 79 0.49 -11.33 6.77
CA PRO A 79 0.03 -11.61 8.12
C PRO A 79 0.20 -10.39 9.02
N ARG A 80 -0.83 -10.06 9.80
CA ARG A 80 -0.77 -8.98 10.79
C ARG A 80 -0.72 -9.55 12.20
N SER A 81 -0.20 -8.77 13.14
CA SER A 81 -0.04 -9.17 14.55
C SER A 81 -1.37 -9.51 15.26
N GLN A 82 -2.50 -9.14 14.67
CA GLN A 82 -3.83 -9.58 15.09
C GLN A 82 -4.42 -10.49 14.00
N PRO A 83 -5.00 -11.65 14.35
CA PRO A 83 -5.59 -12.59 13.37
C PRO A 83 -6.65 -11.94 12.47
N SER A 84 -7.37 -10.93 12.97
CA SER A 84 -8.38 -10.19 12.22
C SER A 84 -7.81 -9.25 11.15
N GLY A 85 -6.55 -8.83 11.27
CA GLY A 85 -6.00 -7.78 10.42
C GLY A 85 -5.91 -8.15 8.93
N ALA A 86 -5.58 -9.40 8.61
CA ALA A 86 -5.56 -9.88 7.23
C ALA A 86 -6.99 -9.95 6.64
N ARG A 87 -7.96 -10.41 7.45
CA ARG A 87 -9.36 -10.48 7.04
C ARG A 87 -9.98 -9.10 6.85
N SER A 88 -9.67 -8.13 7.71
CA SER A 88 -10.12 -6.74 7.55
C SER A 88 -9.53 -6.11 6.27
N GLN A 89 -8.27 -6.40 5.95
CA GLN A 89 -7.67 -5.95 4.69
C GLN A 89 -8.35 -6.62 3.48
N ALA A 90 -8.65 -7.92 3.55
CA ALA A 90 -9.41 -8.62 2.50
C ALA A 90 -10.79 -7.99 2.28
N ALA A 91 -11.56 -7.79 3.35
CA ALA A 91 -12.89 -7.19 3.27
C ALA A 91 -12.87 -5.76 2.72
N ALA A 92 -11.82 -4.98 3.03
CA ALA A 92 -11.65 -3.64 2.48
C ALA A 92 -11.34 -3.66 0.98
N LEU A 93 -10.61 -4.66 0.50
CA LEU A 93 -10.36 -4.87 -0.94
C LEU A 93 -11.62 -5.35 -1.66
N GLU A 94 -12.36 -6.29 -1.08
CA GLU A 94 -13.63 -6.78 -1.62
C GLU A 94 -14.67 -5.65 -1.74
N ALA A 95 -14.68 -4.70 -0.80
CA ALA A 95 -15.52 -3.50 -0.87
C ALA A 95 -15.16 -2.53 -2.02
N GLU A 96 -13.98 -2.71 -2.62
CA GLU A 96 -13.53 -2.00 -3.83
C GLU A 96 -13.61 -2.86 -5.09
N ASP A 97 -14.44 -3.93 -5.07
CA ASP A 97 -14.62 -4.88 -6.17
C ASP A 97 -13.35 -5.66 -6.55
N VAL A 98 -12.41 -5.84 -5.60
CA VAL A 98 -11.25 -6.72 -5.77
C VAL A 98 -11.59 -8.13 -5.28
N GLU A 99 -11.50 -9.11 -6.17
CA GLU A 99 -11.66 -10.52 -5.80
C GLU A 99 -10.47 -11.00 -4.96
N VAL A 100 -10.78 -11.49 -3.74
CA VAL A 100 -9.80 -12.07 -2.82
C VAL A 100 -10.10 -13.56 -2.66
N SER A 101 -9.18 -14.40 -3.12
CA SER A 101 -9.26 -15.85 -2.92
C SER A 101 -8.61 -16.26 -1.60
N GLN A 102 -9.05 -17.38 -1.03
CA GLN A 102 -8.44 -17.95 0.17
C GLN A 102 -7.83 -19.32 -0.17
N THR A 103 -6.54 -19.49 0.16
CA THR A 103 -5.83 -20.76 -0.03
C THR A 103 -6.24 -21.78 1.03
N ALA A 104 -5.90 -23.06 0.81
CA ALA A 104 -6.14 -24.13 1.79
C ALA A 104 -5.44 -23.89 3.14
N MET A 105 -4.37 -23.08 3.16
CA MET A 105 -3.65 -22.69 4.38
C MET A 105 -4.25 -21.45 5.05
N GLY A 106 -5.34 -20.90 4.52
CA GLY A 106 -6.03 -19.74 5.05
C GLY A 106 -5.44 -18.39 4.65
N GLU A 107 -4.41 -18.36 3.79
CA GLU A 107 -3.82 -17.12 3.25
C GLU A 107 -4.74 -16.50 2.19
N PHE A 108 -4.94 -15.18 2.26
CA PHE A 108 -5.72 -14.42 1.30
C PHE A 108 -4.84 -13.96 0.13
N HIS A 109 -5.32 -14.12 -1.09
CA HIS A 109 -4.56 -13.88 -2.32
C HIS A 109 -5.37 -13.09 -3.36
N VAL A 110 -4.71 -12.19 -4.07
CA VAL A 110 -5.26 -11.35 -5.14
C VAL A 110 -4.47 -11.60 -6.42
N ASP A 111 -5.20 -11.77 -7.53
CA ASP A 111 -4.59 -11.94 -8.84
C ASP A 111 -4.07 -10.60 -9.41
N PHE A 112 -2.75 -10.52 -9.60
CA PHE A 112 -2.12 -9.35 -10.19
C PHE A 112 -2.38 -9.19 -11.69
N THR A 113 -2.69 -10.26 -12.44
CA THR A 113 -3.06 -10.10 -13.85
C THR A 113 -4.35 -9.29 -13.99
N THR A 114 -5.26 -9.43 -13.02
CA THR A 114 -6.57 -8.78 -13.04
C THR A 114 -6.55 -7.43 -12.32
N TYR A 115 -5.92 -7.36 -11.14
CA TYR A 115 -6.00 -6.20 -10.24
C TYR A 115 -4.69 -5.43 -10.06
N GLY A 116 -3.60 -5.90 -10.67
CA GLY A 116 -2.27 -5.30 -10.52
C GLY A 116 -2.19 -3.87 -11.06
N TRP A 117 -1.63 -2.97 -10.26
CA TRP A 117 -1.23 -1.62 -10.66
C TRP A 117 0.28 -1.50 -10.54
N PHE A 118 0.93 -1.49 -11.70
CA PHE A 118 2.39 -1.50 -11.85
C PHE A 118 2.89 -0.51 -12.91
N PRO A 119 2.57 0.80 -12.79
CA PRO A 119 3.08 1.79 -13.74
C PRO A 119 4.61 1.93 -13.65
N GLU A 120 5.23 2.52 -14.67
CA GLU A 120 6.68 2.76 -14.64
C GLU A 120 7.06 3.93 -13.74
N VAL A 121 6.19 4.95 -13.67
CA VAL A 121 6.29 6.19 -12.88
C VAL A 121 4.95 6.50 -12.21
N LEU A 122 4.94 7.41 -11.23
CA LEU A 122 3.69 7.85 -10.60
C LEU A 122 2.82 8.64 -11.60
N PRO A 123 1.49 8.45 -11.64
CA PRO A 123 0.59 9.25 -12.46
C PRO A 123 0.75 10.78 -12.31
N SER A 124 1.06 11.24 -11.09
CA SER A 124 1.36 12.64 -10.79
C SER A 124 2.65 13.15 -11.46
N GLU A 125 3.64 12.28 -11.64
CA GLU A 125 4.90 12.59 -12.32
C GLU A 125 4.75 12.56 -13.85
N GLU A 126 3.95 11.64 -14.40
CA GLU A 126 3.68 11.54 -15.83
C GLU A 126 3.01 12.81 -16.39
N SER A 127 2.12 13.42 -15.60
CA SER A 127 1.39 14.65 -15.96
C SER A 127 2.27 15.91 -15.98
N SER A 128 3.49 15.85 -15.45
CA SER A 128 4.43 16.98 -15.41
C SER A 128 5.36 17.04 -16.65
N GLY A 129 5.24 16.07 -17.56
CA GLY A 129 6.08 15.93 -18.75
C GLY A 129 5.45 16.38 -20.08
N GLN A 130 4.35 17.14 -20.07
CA GLN A 130 3.67 17.64 -21.27
C GLN A 130 3.70 19.17 -21.37
#